data_AF-A0AAW5HTZ5-F1
#
_entry.id   AF-A0AAW5HTZ5-F1
#
_cell.length_a   1.000
_cell.length_b   1.000
_cell.length_c   1.000
_cell.angle_alpha   90.00
_cell.angle_beta   90.00
_cell.angle_gamma   90.00
#
_symmetry.space_group_name_H-M   'P 1'
#
loop_
_entity.id
_entity.type
_entity.pdbx_description
1 polymer ?
#
loop_
_entity_poly.entity_id
_entity_poly.type
_entity_poly.pdbx_seq_one_letter_code
_entity_poly.pdbx_strand_id
1 'polypeptide(L)'
;MAAKLIRGNINRGELVNVFLDLVQTPQGNSAAKVVKEQVNKRMGSRSVIEAYDVDSKSTDLIQLADVVASSINYERCHPKGTETVKARVAARLRRALDLDSFDDVQAGKVNILTIEDELKYK
;
A
#
# COMPACT_ATOMS: atom_id res chain seq x y z
N MET A 1 1.36 4.23 10.90
CA MET A 1 1.77 3.00 10.19
C MET A 1 2.00 3.26 8.70
N ALA A 2 1.04 3.87 7.98
CA ALA A 2 1.12 4.16 6.55
C ALA A 2 2.45 4.78 6.07
N ALA A 3 2.97 5.81 6.73
CA ALA A 3 4.25 6.43 6.35
C ALA A 3 5.48 5.49 6.47
N LYS A 4 5.42 4.43 7.29
CA LYS A 4 6.49 3.41 7.36
C LYS A 4 6.37 2.45 6.18
N LEU A 5 5.14 2.02 5.84
CA LEU A 5 4.86 1.14 4.71
C LEU A 5 5.30 1.78 3.40
N ILE A 6 4.92 3.04 3.16
CA ILE A 6 5.32 3.78 1.96
C ILE A 6 6.84 3.86 1.88
N ARG A 7 7.52 4.25 2.98
CA ARG A 7 8.98 4.35 3.00
C ARG A 7 9.69 3.02 2.75
N GLY A 8 9.11 1.90 3.20
CA GLY A 8 9.66 0.57 2.95
C GLY A 8 9.53 0.12 1.49
N ASN A 9 8.63 0.74 0.72
CA ASN A 9 8.30 0.36 -0.65
C ASN A 9 8.77 1.38 -1.71
N ILE A 10 9.48 2.44 -1.31
CA ILE A 10 10.02 3.45 -2.23
C ILE A 10 11.52 3.62 -2.04
N ASN A 11 12.25 3.83 -3.15
CA ASN A 11 13.67 4.15 -3.14
C ASN A 11 13.92 5.65 -3.21
N ARG A 12 15.17 6.06 -2.94
CA ARG A 12 15.59 7.44 -3.20
C ARG A 12 15.49 7.75 -4.70
N GLY A 13 14.88 8.88 -5.03
CA GLY A 13 14.67 9.32 -6.41
C GLY A 13 13.40 8.80 -7.06
N GLU A 14 12.67 7.87 -6.42
CA GLU A 14 11.34 7.46 -6.90
C GLU A 14 10.28 8.47 -6.49
N LEU A 15 9.33 8.68 -7.41
CA LEU A 15 8.19 9.55 -7.23
C LEU A 15 6.91 8.72 -7.25
N VAL A 16 6.08 8.85 -6.23
CA VAL A 16 4.84 8.07 -6.10
C VAL A 16 3.63 8.96 -5.80
N ASN A 17 2.46 8.49 -6.24
CA ASN A 17 1.16 8.94 -5.75
C ASN A 17 0.63 7.92 -4.74
N VAL A 18 0.00 8.41 -3.67
CA VAL A 18 -0.49 7.57 -2.58
C VAL A 18 -2.00 7.70 -2.46
N PHE A 19 -2.71 6.58 -2.48
CA PHE A 19 -4.14 6.52 -2.21
C PHE A 19 -4.35 5.86 -0.85
N LEU A 20 -5.06 6.53 0.06
CA LEU A 20 -5.27 6.07 1.43
C LEU A 20 -6.75 5.83 1.67
N ASP A 21 -7.11 4.64 2.15
CA ASP A 21 -8.47 4.39 2.63
C ASP A 21 -8.81 5.32 3.80
N LEU A 22 -9.96 5.99 3.67
CA LEU A 22 -10.47 6.94 4.63
C LEU A 22 -11.05 6.23 5.87
N VAL A 23 -10.19 5.80 6.79
CA VAL A 23 -10.63 5.41 8.13
C VAL A 23 -10.73 6.68 8.98
N GLN A 24 -11.92 7.30 8.94
CA GLN A 24 -12.38 8.46 9.73
C GLN A 24 -11.29 9.18 10.54
N THR A 25 -10.71 10.22 9.95
CA THR A 25 -9.87 11.17 10.68
C THR A 25 -10.72 12.07 11.58
N PRO A 26 -10.16 12.60 12.69
CA PRO A 26 -10.79 13.69 13.42
C PRO A 26 -11.13 14.84 12.46
N GLN A 27 -12.28 15.50 12.67
CA GLN A 27 -12.70 16.64 11.85
C GLN A 27 -11.56 17.67 11.74
N GLY A 28 -11.23 18.05 10.51
CA GLY A 28 -10.20 19.05 10.20
C GLY A 28 -8.80 18.51 9.90
N ASN A 29 -8.57 17.18 9.94
CA ASN A 29 -7.28 16.59 9.58
C ASN A 29 -7.40 15.62 8.39
N SER A 30 -6.54 15.79 7.38
CA SER A 30 -6.39 14.87 6.26
C SER A 30 -5.25 13.88 6.54
N ALA A 31 -5.55 12.57 6.46
CA ALA A 31 -4.55 11.53 6.62
C ALA A 31 -3.53 11.59 5.47
N ALA A 32 -4.01 11.84 4.25
CA ALA A 32 -3.18 12.08 3.07
C ALA A 32 -2.15 13.18 3.28
N LYS A 33 -2.58 14.34 3.78
CA LYS A 33 -1.65 15.44 4.08
C LYS A 33 -0.57 15.03 5.07
N VAL A 34 -0.97 14.43 6.20
CA VAL A 34 -0.05 14.02 7.26
C VAL A 34 0.94 12.96 6.75
N VAL A 35 0.47 11.97 5.99
CA VAL A 35 1.32 10.91 5.46
C VAL A 35 2.32 11.46 4.44
N LYS A 36 1.87 12.31 3.50
CA LYS A 36 2.73 12.97 2.51
C LYS A 36 3.86 13.76 3.19
N GLU A 37 3.51 14.61 4.16
CA GLU A 37 4.48 15.42 4.90
C GLU A 37 5.47 14.54 5.68
N GLN A 38 4.98 13.51 6.36
CA GLN A 38 5.84 12.61 7.15
C GLN A 38 6.80 11.80 6.28
N VAL A 39 6.37 11.31 5.11
CA VAL A 39 7.22 10.53 4.22
C VAL A 39 8.29 11.44 3.62
N ASN A 40 7.91 12.56 3.02
CA ASN A 40 8.86 13.49 2.38
C ASN A 40 9.87 14.05 3.40
N LYS A 41 9.41 14.43 4.60
CA LYS A 41 10.31 14.88 5.68
C LYS A 41 11.34 13.82 6.07
N ARG A 42 10.93 12.54 6.16
CA ARG A 42 11.83 11.43 6.53
C ARG A 42 12.76 11.01 5.40
N MET A 43 12.32 11.13 4.14
CA MET A 43 13.13 10.82 2.96
C MET A 43 14.16 11.93 2.67
N GLY A 44 13.93 13.15 3.16
CA GLY A 44 14.77 14.31 2.87
C GLY A 44 14.61 14.81 1.43
N SER A 45 13.61 14.33 0.70
CA SER A 45 13.30 14.69 -0.68
C SER A 45 11.80 14.55 -0.95
N ARG A 46 11.34 15.10 -2.07
CA ARG A 46 9.95 14.98 -2.51
C ARG A 46 9.76 13.63 -3.21
N SER A 47 9.52 12.56 -2.43
CA SER A 47 9.24 11.22 -2.97
C SER A 47 7.74 10.95 -3.17
N VAL A 48 6.88 11.56 -2.35
CA VAL A 48 5.42 11.53 -2.53
C VAL A 48 4.99 12.81 -3.22
N ILE A 49 4.52 12.70 -4.48
CA ILE A 49 4.04 13.85 -5.26
C ILE A 49 2.70 14.29 -4.71
N GLU A 50 1.70 13.40 -4.70
CA GLU A 50 0.38 13.62 -4.15
C GLU A 50 -0.10 12.46 -3.28
N ALA A 51 -1.01 12.78 -2.37
CA ALA A 51 -1.70 11.80 -1.55
C ALA A 51 -3.20 12.14 -1.54
N TYR A 52 -4.03 11.11 -1.63
CA TYR A 52 -5.48 11.23 -1.71
C TYR A 52 -6.13 10.41 -0.60
N ASP A 53 -7.05 11.05 0.11
CA ASP A 53 -7.98 10.36 0.99
C ASP A 53 -9.15 9.88 0.14
N VAL A 54 -9.36 8.56 0.12
CA VAL A 54 -10.35 7.91 -0.74
C VAL A 54 -11.30 7.08 0.10
N ASP A 55 -12.60 7.17 -0.19
CA ASP A 55 -13.58 6.25 0.39
C ASP A 55 -13.32 4.84 -0.19
N SER A 56 -13.12 3.82 0.63
CA SER A 56 -12.96 2.43 0.16
C SER A 56 -14.10 1.97 -0.75
N LYS A 57 -15.30 2.55 -0.66
CA LYS A 57 -16.41 2.25 -1.59
C LYS A 57 -16.24 2.87 -2.98
N SER A 58 -15.32 3.83 -3.13
CA SER A 58 -15.14 4.58 -4.38
C SER A 58 -14.22 3.91 -5.39
N THR A 59 -13.36 2.97 -4.97
CA THR A 59 -12.46 2.26 -5.89
C THR A 59 -12.21 0.81 -5.45
N ASP A 60 -12.34 -0.14 -6.39
CA ASP A 60 -12.11 -1.57 -6.15
C ASP A 60 -10.65 -1.87 -5.77
N LEU A 61 -9.69 -1.06 -6.24
CA LEU A 61 -8.27 -1.23 -5.92
C LEU A 61 -7.97 -1.00 -4.43
N ILE A 62 -8.68 -0.06 -3.80
CA ILE A 62 -8.54 0.18 -2.35
C ILE A 62 -9.11 -1.01 -1.58
N GLN A 63 -10.28 -1.51 -1.99
CA GLN A 63 -10.88 -2.69 -1.34
C GLN A 63 -9.98 -3.92 -1.48
N LEU A 64 -9.36 -4.10 -2.65
CA LEU A 64 -8.38 -5.15 -2.86
C LEU A 64 -7.17 -4.98 -1.92
N ALA A 65 -6.66 -3.75 -1.77
CA ALA A 65 -5.59 -3.46 -0.82
C ALA A 65 -5.99 -3.79 0.63
N ASP A 66 -7.23 -3.53 1.03
CA ASP A 66 -7.75 -3.89 2.36
C ASP A 66 -7.85 -5.40 2.55
N VAL A 67 -8.25 -6.16 1.52
CA VAL A 67 -8.27 -7.63 1.55
C VAL A 67 -6.85 -8.18 1.73
N VAL A 68 -5.86 -7.60 1.04
CA VAL A 68 -4.45 -7.96 1.19
C VAL A 68 -3.95 -7.65 2.60
N ALA A 69 -4.11 -6.40 3.05
CA ALA A 69 -3.66 -5.96 4.36
C ALA A 69 -4.33 -6.76 5.50
N SER A 70 -5.62 -7.04 5.39
CA SER A 70 -6.37 -7.83 6.36
C SER A 70 -5.92 -9.29 6.41
N SER A 71 -5.55 -9.88 5.26
CA SER A 71 -5.05 -11.25 5.19
C SER A 71 -3.68 -11.38 5.86
N ILE A 72 -2.78 -10.44 5.59
CA ILE A 72 -1.46 -10.34 6.24
C ILE A 72 -1.65 -10.18 7.75
N ASN A 73 -2.50 -9.23 8.17
CA ASN A 73 -2.76 -8.98 9.59
C ASN A 73 -3.39 -10.20 10.28
N TYR A 74 -4.30 -10.90 9.61
CA TYR A 74 -4.93 -12.11 10.16
C TYR A 74 -3.88 -13.18 10.48
N GLU A 75 -3.01 -13.50 9.52
CA GLU A 75 -1.96 -14.52 9.68
C GLU A 75 -0.99 -14.16 10.80
N ARG A 76 -0.55 -12.90 10.86
CA ARG A 76 0.36 -12.40 11.91
C ARG A 76 -0.25 -12.44 13.31
N CYS A 77 -1.55 -12.19 13.44
CA CYS A 77 -2.24 -12.23 14.74
C CYS A 77 -2.70 -13.64 15.14
N HIS A 78 -2.85 -14.58 14.20
CA HIS A 78 -3.40 -15.92 14.44
C HIS A 78 -2.49 -17.04 13.89
N PRO A 79 -1.23 -17.13 14.34
CA PRO A 79 -0.25 -18.06 13.77
C PRO A 79 -0.61 -19.55 13.95
N LYS A 80 -1.53 -19.87 14.88
CA LYS A 80 -1.98 -21.24 15.15
C LYS A 80 -3.29 -21.63 14.44
N GLY A 81 -3.80 -20.79 13.53
CA GLY A 81 -4.87 -21.13 12.59
C GLY A 81 -6.20 -21.50 13.25
N THR A 82 -7.14 -20.56 13.32
CA THR A 82 -8.54 -20.86 13.65
C THR A 82 -9.33 -20.97 12.34
N GLU A 83 -10.11 -22.03 12.13
CA GLU A 83 -10.95 -22.14 10.93
C GLU A 83 -12.03 -21.05 10.91
N THR A 84 -11.72 -19.95 10.25
CA THR A 84 -12.63 -18.80 10.09
C THR A 84 -12.75 -18.44 8.61
N VAL A 85 -13.76 -17.64 8.28
CA VAL A 85 -13.90 -17.06 6.93
C VAL A 85 -12.66 -16.24 6.56
N LYS A 86 -12.08 -15.50 7.52
CA LYS A 86 -10.85 -14.74 7.30
C LYS A 86 -9.65 -15.64 7.00
N ALA A 87 -9.52 -16.78 7.70
CA ALA A 87 -8.49 -17.77 7.39
C ALA A 87 -8.63 -18.32 5.96
N ARG A 88 -9.86 -18.61 5.52
CA ARG A 88 -10.14 -19.09 4.16
C ARG A 88 -9.80 -18.05 3.09
N VAL A 89 -10.10 -16.77 3.34
CA VAL A 89 -9.75 -15.67 2.44
C VAL A 89 -8.25 -15.49 2.37
N ALA A 90 -7.56 -15.43 3.52
CA ALA A 90 -6.11 -15.32 3.58
C ALA A 90 -5.41 -16.47 2.85
N ALA A 91 -5.83 -17.72 3.07
CA ALA A 91 -5.28 -18.89 2.39
C ALA A 91 -5.58 -18.92 0.88
N ARG A 92 -6.69 -18.34 0.43
CA ARG A 92 -6.98 -18.18 -1.01
C ARG A 92 -6.10 -17.11 -1.63
N LEU A 93 -5.96 -15.97 -0.97
CA LEU A 93 -5.11 -14.88 -1.44
C LEU A 93 -3.65 -15.32 -1.54
N ARG A 94 -3.13 -16.00 -0.50
CA ARG A 94 -1.78 -16.56 -0.47
C ARG A 94 -1.50 -17.47 -1.68
N ARG A 95 -2.44 -18.35 -2.01
CA ARG A 95 -2.37 -19.21 -3.21
C ARG A 95 -2.47 -18.42 -4.52
N ALA A 96 -3.34 -17.41 -4.58
CA ALA A 96 -3.51 -16.59 -5.79
C ALA A 96 -2.26 -15.75 -6.11
N LEU A 97 -1.48 -15.39 -5.09
CA LEU A 97 -0.23 -14.64 -5.21
C LEU A 97 1.02 -15.55 -5.26
N ASP A 98 0.84 -16.86 -5.26
CA ASP A 98 1.92 -17.86 -5.24
C ASP A 98 2.92 -17.65 -4.07
N LEU A 99 2.39 -17.42 -2.87
CA LEU A 99 3.18 -17.14 -1.67
C LEU A 99 3.18 -18.32 -0.69
N ASP A 100 4.33 -18.58 -0.06
CA ASP A 100 4.45 -19.57 1.01
C ASP A 100 3.97 -19.03 2.37
N SER A 101 4.22 -17.75 2.65
CA SER A 101 3.76 -17.02 3.83
C SER A 101 3.53 -15.53 3.51
N PHE A 102 2.93 -14.79 4.44
CA PHE A 102 2.87 -13.31 4.39
C PHE A 102 4.02 -12.64 5.15
N ASP A 103 5.15 -13.33 5.31
CA ASP A 103 6.35 -12.73 5.90
C ASP A 103 6.89 -11.63 5.00
N ASP A 104 7.48 -10.61 5.63
CA ASP A 104 8.09 -9.51 4.89
C ASP A 104 9.36 -10.04 4.19
N VAL A 105 9.28 -10.23 2.87
CA VAL A 105 10.41 -10.65 2.03
C VAL A 105 10.75 -9.54 1.05
N GLN A 106 12.04 -9.20 0.95
CA GLN A 106 12.54 -8.33 -0.10
C GLN A 106 12.98 -9.19 -1.29
N ALA A 107 12.05 -9.51 -2.19
CA ALA A 107 12.31 -10.33 -3.38
C ALA A 107 12.30 -9.47 -4.67
N GLY A 108 13.47 -9.01 -5.09
CA GLY A 108 13.63 -8.24 -6.32
C GLY A 108 13.03 -6.83 -6.27
N LYS A 109 13.30 -6.02 -7.30
CA LYS A 109 12.70 -4.70 -7.49
C LYS A 109 11.63 -4.83 -8.58
N VAL A 110 10.38 -4.50 -8.26
CA VAL A 110 9.34 -4.32 -9.29
C VAL A 110 9.62 -2.97 -9.96
N ASN A 111 10.32 -2.99 -11.09
CA ASN A 111 10.45 -1.80 -11.92
C ASN A 111 9.12 -1.58 -12.65
N ILE A 112 8.31 -0.64 -12.16
CA ILE A 112 7.19 -0.11 -12.94
C ILE A 112 7.83 0.72 -14.06
N LEU A 113 7.91 0.15 -15.26
CA LEU A 113 8.35 0.87 -16.45
C LEU A 113 7.28 1.92 -16.79
N THR A 114 7.48 3.17 -16.38
CA THR A 114 6.77 4.29 -16.99
C THR A 114 7.30 4.44 -18.40
N ILE A 115 6.48 4.08 -19.39
CA ILE A 115 6.75 4.40 -20.79
C ILE A 115 6.72 5.93 -20.88
N GLU A 116 7.87 6.55 -21.12
CA GLU A 116 7.92 7.90 -21.67
C GLU A 116 7.57 7.76 -23.16
N ASP A 117 6.32 8.03 -23.52
CA ASP A 117 6.00 8.24 -24.93
C ASP A 117 6.79 9.48 -25.38
N GLU A 118 7.72 9.26 -26.31
CA GLU A 118 8.37 10.31 -27.08
C GLU A 118 7.27 11.12 -27.80
N LEU A 119 6.76 12.18 -27.17
CA LEU A 119 6.05 13.26 -27.86
C LEU A 119 7.07 13.96 -28.76
N LYS A 120 7.29 13.38 -29.95
CA LYS A 120 7.90 14.06 -31.08
C LYS A 120 6.93 15.13 -31.56
N TYR A 121 7.02 16.31 -30.96
CA TYR A 121 6.50 17.52 -31.59
C TYR A 121 7.34 17.77 -32.86
N LYS A 122 6.72 17.58 -34.02
CA LYS A 122 7.11 18.19 -35.29
C LYS A 122 6.28 19.45 -35.49
#